data_AF-T1DCT8-F1
#
_entry.id   AF-T1DCT8-F1
#
_cell.length_a   1.000
_cell.length_b   1.000
_cell.length_c   1.000
_cell.angle_alpha   90.00
_cell.angle_beta   90.00
_cell.angle_gamma   90.00
#
_symmetry.space_group_name_H-M   'P 1'
#
loop_
_entity.id
_entity.type
_entity.pdbx_description
1 polymer ?
#
loop_
_entity_poly.entity_id
_entity_poly.type
_entity_poly.pdbx_seq_one_letter_code
_entity_poly.pdbx_strand_id
1 'polypeptide(L)' 'TFKDHTSTDRIEIQYPLGHPKRSKDTMMEIVKKFRQNAQGQLSNTKIDQVVELFNDKDALLSTSLATLFDMLEP' A
#
# COMPACT_ATOMS: atom_id res chain seq x y z
N THR A 1 -22.15 -13.47 -19.64
CA THR A 1 -23.10 -13.37 -20.77
C THR A 1 -24.22 -12.47 -20.35
N PHE A 2 -24.56 -11.48 -21.16
CA PHE A 2 -25.58 -10.48 -20.88
C PHE A 2 -26.90 -10.86 -21.56
N LYS A 3 -27.98 -10.13 -21.24
CA LYS A 3 -29.33 -10.36 -21.78
C LYS A 3 -29.45 -10.07 -23.28
N ASP A 4 -28.53 -9.28 -23.82
CA ASP A 4 -28.40 -8.98 -25.25
C ASP A 4 -27.57 -10.03 -26.01
N HIS A 5 -27.33 -11.20 -25.40
CA HIS A 5 -26.49 -12.29 -25.91
C HIS A 5 -25.03 -11.94 -26.15
N THR A 6 -24.56 -10.78 -25.68
CA THR A 6 -23.14 -10.43 -25.71
C THR A 6 -22.41 -11.03 -24.50
N SER A 7 -21.09 -11.14 -24.56
CA SER A 7 -20.26 -11.54 -23.42
C SER A 7 -18.95 -10.77 -23.41
N THR A 8 -18.42 -10.51 -22.23
CA THR A 8 -17.01 -10.11 -22.10
C THR A 8 -16.11 -11.31 -22.37
N ASP A 9 -14.89 -11.02 -22.80
CA ASP A 9 -13.86 -12.03 -22.84
C ASP A 9 -13.61 -12.63 -21.44
N ARG A 10 -13.17 -13.89 -21.43
CA ARG A 10 -12.75 -14.56 -20.21
C ARG A 10 -11.38 -14.00 -19.79
N ILE A 11 -11.37 -13.22 -18.72
CA ILE A 11 -10.12 -12.75 -18.09
C ILE A 11 -9.66 -13.81 -17.09
N GLU A 12 -8.47 -14.36 -17.29
CA GLU A 12 -7.86 -15.32 -16.38
C GLU A 12 -6.71 -14.66 -15.60
N ILE A 13 -6.76 -14.75 -14.27
CA ILE A 13 -5.75 -14.19 -13.37
C ILE A 13 -5.04 -15.36 -12.68
N GLN A 14 -3.80 -15.66 -13.11
CA GLN A 14 -3.02 -16.77 -12.53
C GLN A 14 -2.49 -16.46 -11.12
N TYR A 15 -2.17 -15.20 -10.81
CA TYR A 15 -1.64 -14.81 -9.51
C TYR A 15 -2.40 -13.60 -8.97
N PRO A 16 -2.95 -13.68 -7.73
CA PRO A 16 -3.57 -12.53 -7.10
C PRO A 16 -2.53 -11.43 -6.87
N LEU A 17 -3.00 -10.19 -6.68
CA LEU A 17 -2.11 -9.03 -6.52
C LEU A 17 -1.14 -9.24 -5.33
N GLY A 18 -1.62 -9.74 -4.19
CA GLY A 18 -0.75 -10.05 -3.04
C GLY A 18 0.24 -11.21 -3.20
N HIS A 19 0.32 -11.85 -4.37
CA HIS A 19 1.24 -12.97 -4.59
C HIS A 19 2.68 -12.49 -4.80
N PRO A 20 3.72 -13.19 -4.28
CA PRO A 20 5.13 -12.77 -4.41
C PRO A 20 5.60 -12.54 -5.85
N LYS A 21 5.07 -13.29 -6.82
CA LYS A 21 5.37 -13.11 -8.25
C LYS A 21 4.90 -11.76 -8.81
N ARG A 22 4.01 -11.06 -8.11
CA ARG A 22 3.46 -9.75 -8.49
C ARG A 22 3.89 -8.65 -7.52
N SER A 23 4.89 -8.88 -6.66
CA SER A 23 5.33 -7.88 -5.67
C SER A 23 5.72 -6.55 -6.32
N LYS A 24 6.39 -6.56 -7.47
CA LYS A 24 6.74 -5.33 -8.21
C LYS A 24 5.50 -4.55 -8.63
N ASP A 25 4.49 -5.24 -9.15
CA ASP A 25 3.21 -4.63 -9.55
C ASP A 25 2.39 -4.12 -8.36
N THR A 26 2.64 -4.68 -7.17
CA THR A 26 1.80 -4.51 -6.00
C THR A 26 2.30 -3.42 -5.05
N MET A 27 3.60 -3.10 -5.11
CA MET A 27 4.21 -2.12 -4.20
C MET A 27 3.49 -0.77 -4.21
N MET A 28 3.19 -0.25 -5.40
CA MET A 28 2.46 1.02 -5.57
C MET A 28 1.06 0.97 -4.95
N GLU A 29 0.34 -0.14 -5.13
CA GLU A 29 -1.01 -0.31 -4.57
C GLU A 29 -0.99 -0.49 -3.05
N ILE A 30 0.05 -1.11 -2.49
CA ILE A 30 0.24 -1.20 -1.03
C ILE A 30 0.46 0.19 -0.43
N VAL A 31 1.33 1.01 -1.02
CA VAL A 31 1.59 2.38 -0.54
C VAL A 31 0.32 3.23 -0.63
N LYS A 32 -0.42 3.12 -1.74
CA LYS A 32 -1.72 3.80 -1.91
C LYS A 32 -2.73 3.37 -0.85
N LYS A 33 -2.87 2.06 -0.61
CA LYS A 33 -3.75 1.51 0.43
C LYS A 33 -3.37 2.01 1.82
N PHE A 34 -2.08 2.06 2.15
CA PHE A 34 -1.61 2.61 3.42
C PHE A 34 -2.05 4.07 3.58
N ARG A 35 -1.79 4.91 2.57
CA ARG A 35 -2.16 6.34 2.59
C ARG A 35 -3.67 6.52 2.82
N GLN A 36 -4.50 5.77 2.09
CA GLN A 36 -5.96 5.82 2.23
C GLN A 36 -6.44 5.44 3.63
N ASN A 37 -5.84 4.42 4.23
CA ASN A 37 -6.20 3.99 5.58
C ASN A 37 -5.75 5.01 6.65
N ALA A 38 -4.56 5.59 6.47
CA ALA A 38 -3.96 6.52 7.42
C ALA A 38 -4.63 7.91 7.41
N GLN A 39 -5.23 8.31 6.28
CA GLN A 39 -5.95 9.60 6.15
C GLN A 39 -7.08 9.79 7.17
N GLY A 40 -7.63 8.72 7.72
CA GLY A 40 -8.66 8.82 8.76
C GLY A 40 -8.13 9.23 10.14
N GLN A 41 -6.81 9.23 10.36
CA GLN A 41 -6.19 9.43 11.68
C GLN A 41 -4.97 10.35 11.68
N LEU A 42 -4.27 10.47 10.54
CA LEU A 42 -3.01 11.21 10.44
C LEU A 42 -3.13 12.36 9.43
N SER A 43 -2.37 13.44 9.66
CA SER A 43 -2.21 14.51 8.68
C SER A 43 -1.43 14.02 7.45
N ASN A 44 -1.67 14.65 6.28
CA ASN A 44 -0.94 14.30 5.06
C ASN A 44 0.59 14.39 5.25
N THR A 45 1.07 15.37 6.01
CA THR A 45 2.50 15.53 6.33
C THR A 45 3.05 14.34 7.12
N LYS A 46 2.35 13.89 8.16
CA LYS A 46 2.75 12.69 8.94
C LYS A 46 2.73 11.44 8.05
N ILE A 47 1.72 11.30 7.19
CA ILE A 47 1.62 10.18 6.24
C ILE A 47 2.83 10.17 5.29
N ASP A 48 3.22 11.32 4.75
CA ASP A 48 4.38 11.43 3.86
C ASP A 48 5.68 11.05 4.58
N GLN A 49 5.89 11.54 5.80
CA GLN A 49 7.06 11.20 6.63
C GLN A 49 7.16 9.69 6.91
N VAL A 50 6.03 9.06 7.24
CA VAL A 50 5.99 7.61 7.48
C VAL A 50 6.27 6.84 6.18
N VAL A 51 5.67 7.25 5.06
CA VAL A 51 5.93 6.58 3.76
C VAL A 51 7.38 6.72 3.32
N GLU A 52 7.99 7.89 3.53
CA GLU A 52 9.40 8.13 3.24
C GLU A 52 10.30 7.25 4.10
N LEU A 53 10.05 7.19 5.41
CA LEU A 53 10.81 6.33 6.32
C LEU A 53 10.74 4.85 5.93
N PHE A 54 9.56 4.34 5.57
CA PHE A 54 9.39 2.92 5.20
C PHE A 54 9.95 2.58 3.80
N ASN A 55 10.24 3.58 2.96
CA ASN A 55 10.92 3.38 1.68
C ASN A 55 12.45 3.27 1.83
N ASP A 56 13.02 3.73 2.94
CA ASP A 56 14.44 3.58 3.27
C ASP A 56 14.60 2.54 4.40
N LYS A 57 15.02 1.34 4.02
CA LYS A 57 15.19 0.22 4.95
C LYS A 57 16.21 0.53 6.04
N ASP A 58 17.31 1.19 5.70
CA ASP A 58 18.40 1.43 6.65
C ASP A 58 17.99 2.52 7.64
N ALA A 59 17.32 3.58 7.16
CA ALA A 59 16.71 4.59 8.02
C ALA A 59 15.68 3.98 8.97
N LEU A 60 14.78 3.13 8.46
CA LEU A 60 13.77 2.45 9.29
C LEU A 60 14.40 1.58 10.39
N LEU A 61 15.42 0.78 10.04
CA LEU A 61 16.09 -0.09 11.01
C LEU A 61 16.92 0.68 12.04
N SER A 62 17.37 1.89 11.71
CA SER A 62 18.07 2.78 12.64
C SER A 62 17.14 3.60 13.54
N THR A 63 15.84 3.66 13.22
CA THR A 63 14.87 4.46 13.95
C THR A 63 14.47 3.77 15.25
N SER A 64 14.46 4.51 16.35
CA SER A 64 14.03 3.97 17.64
C SER A 64 12.53 3.67 17.64
N LEU A 65 12.10 2.65 18.38
CA LEU A 65 10.68 2.33 18.50
C LEU A 65 9.86 3.49 19.07
N ALA A 66 10.41 4.24 20.03
CA ALA A 66 9.73 5.41 20.60
C ALA A 66 9.45 6.46 19.51
N THR A 67 10.47 6.82 18.73
CA THR A 67 10.34 7.76 17.61
C THR A 67 9.34 7.27 16.57
N LEU A 68 9.37 5.97 16.23
CA LEU A 68 8.43 5.39 15.27
C LEU A 68 6.99 5.49 15.76
N PHE A 69 6.73 5.24 17.04
CA PHE A 69 5.39 5.36 17.60
C PHE A 69 4.92 6.81 17.67
N ASP A 70 5.78 7.75 18.07
CA ASP A 70 5.46 9.19 18.08
C ASP A 70 5.02 9.68 16.68
N MET A 71 5.62 9.15 15.60
CA MET A 71 5.23 9.46 14.22
C MET A 71 3.84 8.94 13.84
N LEU A 72 3.34 7.91 14.52
CA LEU A 72 2.05 7.25 14.27
C LEU A 72 0.94 7.73 15.21
N GLU A 73 1.25 8.57 16.19
CA GLU A 73 0.25 9.23 17.01
C GLU A 73 -0.49 10.32 16.18
N PRO A 74 -1.80 10.52 16.39
CA PRO A 74 -2.58 11.59 15.74
C PRO A 74 -1.97 12.98 15.89
#